data_AF-A0A962YAA0-F1
#
_entry.id   AF-A0A962YAA0-F1
#
_cell.length_a   1.000
_cell.length_b   1.000
_cell.length_c   1.000
_cell.angle_alpha   90.00
_cell.angle_beta   90.00
_cell.angle_gamma   90.00
#
_symmetry.space_group_name_H-M   'P 1'
#
loop_
_entity.id
_entity.type
_entity.pdbx_description
1 polymer ?
#
loop_
_entity_poly.entity_id
_entity_poly.type
_entity_poly.pdbx_seq_one_letter_code
_entity_poly.pdbx_strand_id
1 'polypeptide(L)'
;MQRHHRRWLTRSGFFALFVLAPPLDIFRLDLTLGHFILLGHNWTLGLEALQRAEIGPLMAAWNILWRGFLPILLLVGGGLWIAWRYGRLYCGWLCPHYSVVETINQLMQRACGKPSLWEKRPLPARQPDGRLRHPDRRYWPLLGLAVVSFAALWAVTLLTYLLPPAQVYSNLLNFDLPRNQALFLGVATLAFTLEFTFARHLFCRYVCAAGLFQSIAW
;
A
#
# COMPACT_ATOMS: atom_id res chain seq x y z
N MET A 1 2.75 -24.96 12.90
CA MET A 1 1.84 -23.90 13.41
C MET A 1 2.53 -22.56 13.72
N GLN A 2 3.68 -22.51 14.40
CA GLN A 2 4.33 -21.25 14.84
C GLN A 2 4.70 -20.26 13.71
N ARG A 3 5.16 -20.72 12.54
CA ARG A 3 5.55 -19.84 11.41
C ARG A 3 4.37 -19.11 10.75
N HIS A 4 3.19 -19.73 10.73
CA HIS A 4 1.99 -19.12 10.13
C HIS A 4 1.46 -17.97 11.00
N HIS A 5 1.45 -18.15 12.32
CA HIS A 5 1.00 -17.12 13.26
C HIS A 5 1.93 -15.90 13.23
N ARG A 6 3.25 -16.12 13.23
CA ARG A 6 4.25 -15.05 13.08
C ARG A 6 4.05 -14.24 11.79
N ARG A 7 3.84 -14.92 10.67
CA ARG A 7 3.61 -14.28 9.37
C ARG A 7 2.32 -13.48 9.33
N TRP A 8 1.27 -13.98 9.95
CA TRP A 8 0.01 -13.24 10.07
C TRP A 8 0.19 -11.98 10.92
N LEU A 9 0.85 -12.11 12.08
CA LEU A 9 1.08 -10.99 12.99
C LEU A 9 1.91 -9.87 12.35
N THR A 10 3.00 -10.20 11.64
CA THR A 10 3.82 -9.20 10.95
C THR A 10 3.03 -8.49 9.85
N ARG A 11 2.21 -9.22 9.09
CA ARG A 11 1.42 -8.62 8.00
C ARG A 11 0.36 -7.68 8.54
N SER A 12 -0.39 -8.12 9.56
CA SER A 12 -1.41 -7.29 10.19
C SER A 12 -0.78 -6.07 10.86
N GLY A 13 0.38 -6.24 11.50
CA GLY A 13 1.14 -5.13 12.08
C GLY A 13 1.60 -4.12 11.03
N PHE A 14 2.16 -4.57 9.90
CA PHE A 14 2.57 -3.68 8.81
C PHE A 14 1.39 -3.03 8.09
N PHE A 15 0.26 -3.73 7.96
CA PHE A 15 -0.97 -3.16 7.43
C PHE A 15 -1.51 -2.06 8.35
N ALA A 16 -1.55 -2.31 9.67
CA ALA A 16 -1.91 -1.30 10.65
C ALA A 16 -0.93 -0.11 10.61
N LEU A 17 0.37 -0.37 10.54
CA LEU A 17 1.38 0.68 10.39
C LEU A 17 1.17 1.51 9.11
N PHE A 18 0.82 0.87 7.99
CA PHE A 18 0.53 1.57 6.74
C PHE A 18 -0.69 2.50 6.85
N VAL A 19 -1.76 2.05 7.52
CA VAL A 19 -2.96 2.87 7.72
C VAL A 19 -2.73 3.97 8.77
N LEU A 20 -1.95 3.69 9.81
CA LEU A 20 -1.72 4.59 10.93
C LEU A 20 -0.52 5.52 10.75
N ALA A 21 0.35 5.28 9.78
CA ALA A 21 1.54 6.09 9.55
C ALA A 21 1.21 7.56 9.26
N PRO A 22 0.20 7.90 8.42
CA PRO A 22 -0.21 9.29 8.23
C PRO A 22 -0.81 9.96 9.48
N PRO A 23 -1.82 9.39 10.18
CA PRO A 23 -2.40 10.05 11.35
C PRO A 23 -1.46 10.15 12.56
N LEU A 24 -0.43 9.31 12.64
CA LEU A 24 0.60 9.37 13.68
C LEU A 24 1.83 10.19 13.26
N ASP A 25 1.78 10.90 12.13
CA ASP A 25 2.90 11.68 11.57
C ASP A 25 4.22 10.88 11.42
N ILE A 26 4.14 9.55 11.30
CA ILE A 26 5.31 8.68 11.13
C ILE A 26 5.95 8.95 9.76
N PHE A 27 5.13 8.95 8.72
CA PHE A 27 5.54 9.26 7.35
C PHE A 27 4.35 9.73 6.54
N ARG A 28 4.39 10.96 6.03
CA ARG A 28 3.43 11.47 5.02
C ARG A 28 4.00 12.62 4.21
N LEU A 29 3.44 12.86 3.03
CA LEU A 29 3.70 14.03 2.21
C LEU A 29 2.55 15.01 2.42
N ASP A 30 2.81 16.17 3.00
CA ASP A 30 1.75 17.17 3.15
C ASP A 30 1.77 18.13 1.95
N LEU A 31 0.80 17.99 1.05
CA LEU A 31 0.67 18.88 -0.11
C LEU A 31 0.32 20.32 0.27
N THR A 32 -0.23 20.56 1.47
CA THR A 32 -0.53 21.92 1.93
C THR A 32 0.74 22.64 2.40
N LEU A 33 1.67 21.89 2.98
CA LEU A 33 2.96 22.41 3.47
C LEU A 33 4.11 22.25 2.46
N GLY A 34 3.93 21.44 1.41
CA GLY A 34 4.90 21.22 0.34
C GLY A 34 6.13 20.39 0.74
N HIS A 35 6.08 19.66 1.86
CA HIS A 35 7.22 18.86 2.33
C HIS A 35 6.79 17.54 2.98
N PHE A 36 7.76 16.64 3.17
CA PHE A 36 7.54 15.36 3.83
C PHE A 36 7.64 15.53 5.35
N ILE A 37 6.82 14.81 6.09
CA ILE A 37 6.90 14.70 7.54
C ILE A 37 7.40 13.30 7.87
N LEU A 38 8.47 13.22 8.66
CA LEU A 38 9.11 11.99 9.11
C LEU A 38 9.21 12.01 10.63
N LEU A 39 8.49 11.09 11.29
CA LEU A 39 8.43 10.97 12.75
C LEU A 39 8.07 12.30 13.44
N GLY A 40 7.10 13.03 12.88
CA GLY A 40 6.68 14.35 13.36
C GLY A 40 7.62 15.51 13.01
N HIS A 41 8.76 15.25 12.36
CA HIS A 41 9.70 16.28 11.94
C HIS A 41 9.54 16.65 10.46
N ASN A 42 9.62 17.95 10.16
CA ASN A 42 9.56 18.46 8.79
C ASN A 42 10.85 18.12 8.04
N TRP A 43 10.73 17.19 7.09
CA TRP A 43 11.80 16.82 6.17
C TRP A 43 11.75 17.73 4.94
N THR A 44 12.53 18.80 4.97
CA THR A 44 12.66 19.74 3.86
C THR A 44 14.01 19.61 3.16
N LEU A 45 14.02 19.87 1.86
CA LEU A 45 15.24 19.91 1.03
C LEU A 45 16.09 21.17 1.30
N GLY A 46 15.61 22.11 2.12
CA GLY A 46 16.30 23.37 2.42
C GLY A 46 16.31 24.38 1.26
N LEU A 47 15.41 24.23 0.28
CA LEU A 47 15.32 25.08 -0.91
C LEU A 47 14.76 26.48 -0.62
N GLU A 48 14.08 26.67 0.51
CA GLU A 48 13.53 27.96 0.93
C GLU A 48 14.62 29.01 1.17
N ALA A 49 15.77 28.61 1.70
CA ALA A 49 16.91 29.50 1.90
C ALA A 49 17.52 29.95 0.56
N LEU A 50 17.41 29.13 -0.49
CA LEU A 50 17.82 29.51 -1.85
C LEU A 50 16.84 30.54 -2.44
N GLN A 51 15.54 30.34 -2.23
CA GLN A 51 14.52 31.32 -2.65
C GLN A 51 14.66 32.67 -1.94
N ARG A 52 15.13 32.65 -0.68
CA ARG A 52 15.45 33.86 0.10
C ARG A 52 16.83 34.46 -0.20
N ALA A 53 17.57 33.89 -1.16
CA ALA A 53 18.94 34.29 -1.53
C ALA A 53 19.96 34.24 -0.38
N GLU A 54 19.68 33.47 0.68
CA GLU A 54 20.54 33.32 1.86
C GLU A 54 21.67 32.30 1.62
N ILE A 55 21.50 31.38 0.67
CA ILE A 55 22.49 30.33 0.34
C ILE A 55 22.88 30.37 -1.14
N GLY A 56 24.14 30.04 -1.41
CA GLY A 56 24.64 29.89 -2.78
C GLY A 56 24.03 28.66 -3.49
N PRO A 57 23.93 28.67 -4.84
CA PRO A 57 23.36 27.57 -5.63
C PRO A 57 24.05 26.22 -5.37
N LEU A 58 25.36 26.23 -5.11
CA LEU A 58 26.14 25.03 -4.83
C LEU A 58 25.74 24.36 -3.50
N MET A 59 25.45 25.15 -2.45
CA MET A 59 25.02 24.62 -1.16
C MET A 59 23.60 24.05 -1.25
N ALA A 60 22.73 24.66 -2.06
CA ALA A 60 21.40 24.11 -2.33
C ALA A 60 21.50 22.77 -3.08
N ALA A 61 22.35 22.67 -4.10
CA ALA A 61 22.59 21.41 -4.81
C ALA A 61 23.12 20.31 -3.86
N TRP A 62 24.03 20.67 -2.96
CA TRP A 62 24.53 19.76 -1.93
C TRP A 62 23.43 19.27 -0.97
N ASN A 63 22.55 20.17 -0.53
CA ASN A 63 21.40 19.82 0.31
C ASN A 63 20.43 18.85 -0.40
N ILE A 64 20.15 19.06 -1.68
CA ILE A 64 19.31 18.14 -2.47
C ILE A 64 19.97 16.76 -2.57
N LEU A 65 21.27 16.71 -2.85
CA LEU A 65 22.01 15.46 -2.98
C LEU A 65 21.99 14.65 -1.66
N TRP A 66 22.28 15.30 -0.54
CA TRP A 66 22.37 14.61 0.76
C TRP A 66 21.03 14.37 1.44
N ARG A 67 20.08 15.31 1.38
CA ARG A 67 18.78 15.20 2.06
C ARG A 67 17.68 14.62 1.16
N GLY A 68 17.88 14.61 -0.15
CA GLY A 68 16.94 14.04 -1.12
C GLY A 68 17.45 12.73 -1.71
N PHE A 69 18.56 12.78 -2.45
CA PHE A 69 18.99 11.64 -3.27
C PHE A 69 19.59 10.51 -2.44
N LEU A 70 20.48 10.81 -1.50
CA LEU A 70 21.13 9.81 -0.64
C LEU A 70 20.14 8.92 0.14
N PRO A 71 19.12 9.44 0.85
CA PRO A 71 18.18 8.60 1.59
C PRO A 71 17.34 7.72 0.65
N ILE A 72 16.96 8.22 -0.53
CA ILE A 72 16.25 7.42 -1.54
C ILE A 72 17.16 6.28 -2.03
N LEU A 73 18.43 6.57 -2.32
CA LEU A 73 19.39 5.59 -2.79
C LEU A 73 19.68 4.53 -1.72
N LEU A 74 19.79 4.94 -0.45
CA LEU A 74 19.92 4.02 0.68
C LEU A 74 18.68 3.14 0.86
N LEU A 75 17.47 3.70 0.70
CA LEU A 75 16.23 2.94 0.83
C LEU A 75 16.04 1.95 -0.32
N VAL A 76 16.21 2.41 -1.57
CA VAL A 76 16.10 1.57 -2.77
C VAL A 76 17.22 0.55 -2.84
N GLY A 77 18.47 0.99 -2.65
CA GLY A 77 19.66 0.14 -2.67
C GLY A 77 19.67 -0.86 -1.52
N GLY A 78 19.32 -0.45 -0.30
CA GLY A 78 19.16 -1.34 0.85
C GLY A 78 18.03 -2.35 0.64
N GLY A 79 16.89 -1.90 0.10
CA GLY A 79 15.77 -2.77 -0.27
C GLY A 79 16.16 -3.81 -1.33
N LEU A 80 16.90 -3.40 -2.36
CA LEU A 80 17.44 -4.29 -3.40
C LEU A 80 18.47 -5.27 -2.83
N TRP A 81 19.37 -4.82 -1.95
CA TRP A 81 20.37 -5.68 -1.32
C TRP A 81 19.71 -6.76 -0.45
N ILE A 82 18.71 -6.38 0.36
CA ILE A 82 17.92 -7.34 1.16
C ILE A 82 17.17 -8.32 0.24
N ALA A 83 16.57 -7.81 -0.83
CA ALA A 83 15.87 -8.63 -1.81
C ALA A 83 16.79 -9.65 -2.49
N TRP A 84 18.00 -9.23 -2.87
CA TRP A 84 19.00 -10.11 -3.46
C TRP A 84 19.49 -11.17 -2.46
N ARG A 85 19.73 -10.78 -1.20
CA ARG A 85 20.27 -11.68 -0.17
C ARG A 85 19.25 -12.69 0.35
N TYR A 86 17.98 -12.29 0.50
CA TYR A 86 16.95 -13.08 1.18
C TYR A 86 15.69 -13.37 0.34
N GLY A 87 15.65 -12.91 -0.92
CA GLY A 87 14.52 -13.08 -1.82
C GLY A 87 13.33 -12.16 -1.51
N ARG A 88 12.11 -12.62 -1.83
CA ARG A 88 10.86 -11.83 -1.73
C ARG A 88 10.32 -11.66 -0.30
N LEU A 89 11.19 -11.29 0.65
CA LEU A 89 10.79 -11.10 2.05
C LEU A 89 9.73 -10.01 2.21
N TYR A 90 9.91 -8.86 1.58
CA TYR A 90 8.95 -7.74 1.65
C TYR A 90 7.55 -8.16 1.19
N CYS A 91 7.40 -8.67 -0.04
CA CYS A 91 6.12 -9.16 -0.54
C CYS A 91 5.51 -10.29 0.31
N GLY A 92 6.36 -11.12 0.93
CA GLY A 92 5.92 -12.23 1.76
C GLY A 92 5.47 -11.87 3.17
N TRP A 93 6.07 -10.86 3.81
CA TRP A 93 5.95 -10.62 5.25
C TRP A 93 5.49 -9.21 5.65
N LEU A 94 5.84 -8.21 4.85
CA LEU A 94 5.71 -6.79 5.21
C LEU A 94 4.69 -6.06 4.33
N CYS A 95 4.51 -6.53 3.08
CA CYS A 95 3.69 -5.83 2.09
C CYS A 95 2.22 -5.74 2.56
N PRO A 96 1.70 -4.52 2.82
CA PRO A 96 0.33 -4.36 3.25
C PRO A 96 -0.63 -4.81 2.14
N HIS A 97 -0.27 -4.58 0.86
CA HIS A 97 -1.11 -4.96 -0.28
C HIS A 97 -1.36 -6.46 -0.33
N TYR A 98 -0.31 -7.27 -0.11
CA TYR A 98 -0.44 -8.72 -0.07
C TYR A 98 -1.36 -9.19 1.07
N SER A 99 -1.38 -8.50 2.22
CA SER A 99 -2.25 -8.87 3.35
C SER A 99 -3.74 -8.82 2.99
N VAL A 100 -4.15 -7.80 2.23
CA VAL A 100 -5.51 -7.65 1.71
C VAL A 100 -5.79 -8.66 0.61
N VAL A 101 -4.87 -8.80 -0.36
CA VAL A 101 -5.00 -9.78 -1.45
C VAL A 101 -5.19 -11.20 -0.91
N GLU A 102 -4.45 -11.59 0.12
CA GLU A 102 -4.58 -12.92 0.74
C GLU A 102 -5.97 -13.10 1.36
N THR A 103 -6.48 -12.10 2.07
CA THR A 103 -7.81 -12.13 2.68
C THR A 103 -8.91 -12.27 1.62
N ILE A 104 -8.82 -11.46 0.56
CA ILE A 104 -9.77 -11.51 -0.57
C ILE A 104 -9.67 -12.85 -1.30
N ASN A 105 -8.46 -13.39 -1.50
CA ASN A 105 -8.26 -14.69 -2.15
C ASN A 105 -8.93 -15.83 -1.35
N GLN A 106 -8.81 -15.82 -0.03
CA GLN A 106 -9.50 -16.80 0.82
C GLN A 106 -11.02 -16.69 0.71
N LEU A 107 -11.57 -15.47 0.62
CA LEU A 107 -12.98 -15.22 0.39
C LEU A 107 -13.43 -15.69 -1.00
N MET A 108 -12.65 -15.41 -2.05
CA MET A 108 -12.95 -15.90 -3.41
C MET A 108 -12.95 -17.41 -3.50
N GLN A 109 -11.98 -18.07 -2.88
CA GLN A 109 -11.94 -19.53 -2.85
C GLN A 109 -13.19 -20.12 -2.19
N ARG A 110 -13.75 -19.45 -1.18
CA ARG A 110 -15.03 -19.84 -0.56
C ARG A 110 -16.22 -19.51 -1.45
N ALA A 111 -16.23 -18.37 -2.12
CA ALA A 111 -17.38 -17.90 -2.92
C ALA A 111 -17.52 -18.61 -4.28
N CYS A 112 -16.41 -18.81 -4.99
CA CYS A 112 -16.40 -19.31 -6.37
C CYS A 112 -15.35 -20.41 -6.62
N GLY A 113 -14.51 -20.76 -5.65
CA GLY A 113 -13.48 -21.79 -5.80
C GLY A 113 -12.31 -21.37 -6.69
N LYS A 114 -12.27 -20.11 -7.13
CA LYS A 114 -11.25 -19.57 -8.03
C LYS A 114 -10.36 -18.56 -7.30
N PRO A 115 -9.08 -18.45 -7.68
CA PRO A 115 -8.17 -17.46 -7.09
C PRO A 115 -8.43 -16.02 -7.58
N SER A 116 -8.99 -15.88 -8.78
CA SER A 116 -9.39 -14.60 -9.40
C SER A 116 -10.66 -14.82 -10.24
N LEU A 117 -11.41 -13.76 -10.56
CA LEU A 117 -12.55 -13.88 -11.48
C LEU A 117 -12.10 -14.09 -12.93
N TRP A 118 -10.84 -13.75 -13.23
CA TRP A 118 -10.22 -13.90 -14.54
C TRP A 118 -9.81 -15.36 -14.83
N GLU A 119 -9.57 -16.16 -13.78
CA GLU A 119 -9.19 -17.57 -13.92
C GLU A 119 -10.37 -18.45 -14.39
N LYS A 120 -10.13 -19.22 -15.46
CA LYS A 120 -11.16 -20.11 -16.02
C LYS A 120 -11.42 -21.33 -15.13
N ARG A 121 -10.37 -21.93 -14.58
CA ARG A 121 -10.44 -23.21 -13.85
C ARG A 121 -10.51 -22.97 -12.33
N PRO A 122 -11.48 -23.58 -11.62
CA PRO A 122 -11.48 -23.59 -10.17
C PRO A 122 -10.29 -24.41 -9.65
N LEU A 123 -9.84 -24.09 -8.44
CA LEU A 123 -8.85 -24.88 -7.73
C LEU A 123 -9.43 -26.25 -7.36
N PRO A 124 -8.59 -27.30 -7.25
CA PRO A 124 -9.06 -28.62 -6.83
C PRO A 124 -9.75 -28.53 -5.46
N ALA A 125 -10.90 -29.21 -5.34
CA ALA A 125 -11.73 -29.16 -4.13
C ALA A 125 -11.00 -29.69 -2.88
N ARG A 126 -9.98 -30.53 -3.06
CA ARG A 126 -9.13 -31.05 -1.98
C ARG A 126 -7.93 -30.13 -1.80
N GLN A 127 -7.86 -29.47 -0.65
CA GLN A 127 -6.71 -28.64 -0.28
C GLN A 127 -5.49 -29.52 0.06
N PRO A 128 -4.27 -28.97 0.02
CA PRO A 128 -3.05 -29.66 0.45
C PRO A 128 -3.14 -30.21 1.88
N ASP A 129 -3.93 -29.56 2.74
CA ASP A 129 -4.22 -29.97 4.11
C ASP A 129 -5.26 -31.11 4.23
N GLY A 130 -5.66 -31.71 3.10
CA GLY A 130 -6.63 -32.82 3.04
C GLY A 130 -8.10 -32.41 3.20
N ARG A 131 -8.40 -31.15 3.52
CA ARG A 131 -9.78 -30.65 3.66
C ARG A 131 -10.48 -30.51 2.30
N LEU A 132 -11.74 -30.93 2.23
CA LEU A 132 -12.62 -30.69 1.09
C LEU A 132 -13.30 -29.33 1.26
N ARG A 133 -13.12 -28.42 0.29
CA ARG A 133 -13.84 -27.15 0.22
C ARG A 133 -14.69 -27.10 -1.03
N HIS A 134 -16.00 -27.00 -0.84
CA HIS A 134 -16.94 -26.70 -1.90
C HIS A 134 -17.23 -25.20 -1.94
N PRO A 135 -17.27 -24.58 -3.14
CA PRO A 135 -17.66 -23.19 -3.27
C PRO A 135 -19.11 -22.97 -2.83
N ASP A 136 -19.35 -21.97 -1.99
CA ASP A 136 -20.68 -21.54 -1.54
C ASP A 136 -20.96 -20.12 -2.01
N ARG A 137 -22.02 -19.97 -2.81
CA ARG A 137 -22.42 -18.69 -3.40
C ARG A 137 -22.86 -17.65 -2.35
N ARG A 138 -23.19 -18.05 -1.12
CA ARG A 138 -23.59 -17.12 -0.05
C ARG A 138 -22.46 -16.17 0.36
N TYR A 139 -21.20 -16.50 0.05
CA TYR A 139 -20.05 -15.65 0.35
C TYR A 139 -19.82 -14.53 -0.69
N TRP A 140 -20.58 -14.48 -1.79
CA TRP A 140 -20.50 -13.39 -2.77
C TRP A 140 -20.75 -11.98 -2.21
N PRO A 141 -21.84 -11.73 -1.45
CA PRO A 141 -22.04 -10.41 -0.84
C PRO A 141 -20.91 -10.05 0.13
N LEU A 142 -20.40 -11.03 0.89
CA LEU A 142 -19.27 -10.81 1.79
C LEU A 142 -17.98 -10.48 1.02
N LEU A 143 -17.73 -11.16 -0.11
CA LEU A 143 -16.60 -10.86 -0.99
C LEU A 143 -16.72 -9.45 -1.56
N GLY A 144 -17.89 -9.08 -2.10
CA GLY A 144 -18.12 -7.75 -2.65
C GLY A 144 -17.92 -6.65 -1.60
N LEU A 145 -18.49 -6.84 -0.41
CA LEU A 145 -18.31 -5.92 0.71
C LEU A 145 -16.84 -5.81 1.12
N ALA A 146 -16.13 -6.93 1.25
CA ALA A 146 -14.71 -6.93 1.62
C ALA A 146 -13.84 -6.20 0.58
N VAL A 147 -14.05 -6.48 -0.71
CA VAL A 147 -13.32 -5.81 -1.80
C VAL A 147 -13.54 -4.31 -1.77
N VAL A 148 -14.80 -3.85 -1.71
CA VAL A 148 -15.13 -2.42 -1.71
C VAL A 148 -14.61 -1.75 -0.44
N SER A 149 -14.76 -2.39 0.72
CA SER A 149 -14.29 -1.84 2.00
C SER A 149 -12.77 -1.68 2.03
N PHE A 150 -12.02 -2.70 1.58
CA PHE A 150 -10.56 -2.60 1.49
C PHE A 150 -10.11 -1.59 0.43
N ALA A 151 -10.81 -1.50 -0.71
CA ALA A 151 -10.53 -0.50 -1.74
C ALA A 151 -10.74 0.93 -1.22
N ALA A 152 -11.86 1.18 -0.54
CA ALA A 152 -12.17 2.47 0.06
C ALA A 152 -11.17 2.84 1.17
N LEU A 153 -10.82 1.87 2.03
CA LEU A 153 -9.80 2.05 3.05
C LEU A 153 -8.44 2.41 2.42
N TRP A 154 -8.06 1.76 1.32
CA TRP A 154 -6.83 2.07 0.60
C TRP A 154 -6.84 3.47 0.02
N ALA A 155 -7.96 3.86 -0.60
CA ALA A 155 -8.15 5.19 -1.18
C ALA A 155 -8.05 6.29 -0.11
N VAL A 156 -8.72 6.12 1.03
CA VAL A 156 -8.64 7.05 2.17
C VAL A 156 -7.22 7.12 2.72
N THR A 157 -6.57 5.97 2.91
CA THR A 157 -5.20 5.91 3.42
C THR A 157 -4.24 6.67 2.49
N LEU A 158 -4.31 6.43 1.17
CA LEU A 158 -3.49 7.18 0.21
C LEU A 158 -3.82 8.67 0.21
N LEU A 159 -5.08 9.06 0.37
CA LEU A 159 -5.44 10.47 0.49
C LEU A 159 -4.82 11.10 1.75
N THR A 160 -4.78 10.40 2.88
CA THR A 160 -4.12 10.89 4.11
C THR A 160 -2.59 10.94 4.01
N TYR A 161 -1.99 10.19 3.08
CA TYR A 161 -0.57 10.34 2.75
C TYR A 161 -0.26 11.62 1.99
N LEU A 162 -1.26 12.28 1.40
CA LEU A 162 -1.14 13.49 0.57
C LEU A 162 -1.69 14.75 1.28
N LEU A 163 -2.73 14.60 2.09
CA LEU A 163 -3.44 15.68 2.76
C LEU A 163 -3.45 15.49 4.28
N PRO A 164 -3.63 16.57 5.07
CA PRO A 164 -3.72 16.48 6.52
C PRO A 164 -4.81 15.48 6.96
N PRO A 165 -4.47 14.46 7.78
CA PRO A 165 -5.41 13.41 8.15
C PRO A 165 -6.61 13.95 8.93
N ALA A 166 -6.40 14.95 9.78
CA ALA A 166 -7.49 15.61 10.51
C ALA A 166 -8.54 16.21 9.56
N GLN A 167 -8.10 16.85 8.47
CA GLN A 167 -8.98 17.44 7.47
C GLN A 167 -9.72 16.37 6.65
N VAL A 168 -9.00 15.32 6.23
CA VAL A 168 -9.62 14.23 5.47
C VAL A 168 -10.71 13.54 6.30
N TYR A 169 -10.43 13.22 7.57
CA TYR A 169 -11.40 12.56 8.44
C TYR A 169 -12.56 13.49 8.83
N SER A 170 -12.32 14.78 9.09
CA SER A 170 -13.41 15.73 9.37
C SER A 170 -14.36 15.86 8.18
N ASN A 171 -13.82 15.98 6.97
CA ASN A 171 -14.62 16.08 5.75
C ASN A 171 -15.42 14.81 5.49
N LEU A 172 -14.85 13.64 5.78
CA LEU A 172 -15.53 12.35 5.64
C LEU A 172 -16.69 12.20 6.64
N LEU A 173 -16.49 12.61 7.90
CA LEU A 173 -17.49 12.54 8.96
C LEU A 173 -18.64 13.53 8.76
N ASN A 174 -18.33 14.73 8.29
CA ASN A 174 -19.32 15.78 8.05
C ASN A 174 -19.98 15.68 6.67
N PHE A 175 -19.59 14.70 5.84
CA PHE A 175 -20.01 14.56 4.43
C PHE A 175 -19.75 15.80 3.56
N ASP A 176 -18.76 16.61 3.93
CA ASP A 176 -18.35 17.83 3.21
C ASP A 176 -17.04 17.59 2.45
N LEU A 177 -17.12 16.72 1.44
CA LEU A 177 -15.97 16.36 0.62
C LEU A 177 -15.81 17.37 -0.53
N PRO A 178 -14.70 18.13 -0.57
CA PRO A 178 -14.42 19.00 -1.71
C PRO A 178 -14.29 18.14 -2.97
N ARG A 179 -14.70 18.70 -4.12
CA ARG A 179 -14.80 18.00 -5.41
C ARG A 179 -13.58 17.12 -5.74
N ASN A 180 -12.37 17.63 -5.51
CA ASN A 180 -11.14 16.91 -5.81
C ASN A 180 -10.92 15.70 -4.89
N GLN A 181 -11.25 15.81 -3.60
CA GLN A 181 -11.18 14.68 -2.66
C GLN A 181 -12.24 13.62 -3.01
N ALA A 182 -13.48 14.03 -3.30
CA ALA A 182 -14.54 13.11 -3.71
C ALA A 182 -14.17 12.36 -5.01
N LEU A 183 -13.65 13.07 -6.01
CA LEU A 183 -13.18 12.47 -7.26
C LEU A 183 -12.04 11.49 -7.03
N PHE A 184 -11.03 11.88 -6.22
CA PHE A 184 -9.91 11.01 -5.90
C PHE A 184 -10.40 9.73 -5.20
N LEU A 185 -11.21 9.86 -4.14
CA LEU A 185 -11.74 8.72 -3.42
C LEU A 185 -12.58 7.82 -4.32
N GLY A 186 -13.46 8.38 -5.14
CA GLY A 186 -14.30 7.62 -6.07
C GLY A 186 -13.48 6.85 -7.11
N VAL A 187 -12.58 7.55 -7.83
CA VAL A 187 -11.75 6.94 -8.88
C VAL A 187 -10.77 5.93 -8.30
N ALA A 188 -10.09 6.27 -7.19
CA ALA A 188 -9.15 5.37 -6.54
C ALA A 188 -9.85 4.12 -6.00
N THR A 189 -11.01 4.27 -5.33
CA THR A 189 -11.79 3.13 -4.83
C THR A 189 -12.23 2.22 -5.97
N LEU A 190 -12.66 2.79 -7.10
CA LEU A 190 -13.06 2.01 -8.28
C LEU A 190 -11.86 1.28 -8.89
N ALA A 191 -10.73 1.97 -9.06
CA ALA A 191 -9.49 1.38 -9.58
C ALA A 191 -9.01 0.22 -8.69
N PHE A 192 -8.94 0.42 -7.36
CA PHE A 192 -8.57 -0.63 -6.42
C PHE A 192 -9.59 -1.76 -6.38
N THR A 193 -10.89 -1.48 -6.52
CA THR A 193 -11.92 -2.53 -6.60
C THR A 193 -11.69 -3.43 -7.81
N LEU A 194 -11.40 -2.85 -8.98
CA LEU A 194 -11.08 -3.60 -10.18
C LEU A 194 -9.78 -4.38 -10.03
N GLU A 195 -8.74 -3.75 -9.48
CA GLU A 195 -7.46 -4.38 -9.21
C GLU A 195 -7.62 -5.59 -8.27
N PHE A 196 -8.27 -5.37 -7.13
CA PHE A 196 -8.61 -6.38 -6.15
C PHE A 196 -9.62 -7.39 -6.64
N THR A 197 -10.25 -7.27 -7.79
CA THR A 197 -11.16 -8.30 -8.32
C THR A 197 -10.51 -9.09 -9.45
N PHE A 198 -9.75 -8.42 -10.31
CA PHE A 198 -9.26 -8.97 -11.58
C PHE A 198 -7.73 -8.97 -11.72
N ALA A 199 -7.04 -7.89 -11.31
CA ALA A 199 -5.67 -7.60 -11.75
C ALA A 199 -4.58 -7.71 -10.66
N ARG A 200 -4.86 -8.33 -9.50
CA ARG A 200 -3.94 -8.41 -8.35
C ARG A 200 -2.52 -8.86 -8.69
N HIS A 201 -2.39 -9.89 -9.53
CA HIS A 201 -1.10 -10.43 -9.96
C HIS A 201 -0.36 -9.48 -10.91
N LEU A 202 -1.09 -8.77 -11.79
CA LEU A 202 -0.51 -7.77 -12.66
C LEU A 202 0.01 -6.59 -11.85
N PHE A 203 -0.75 -6.12 -10.86
CA PHE A 203 -0.29 -5.03 -9.99
C PHE A 203 1.00 -5.39 -9.26
N CYS A 204 1.07 -6.57 -8.62
CA CYS A 204 2.27 -7.00 -7.91
C CYS A 204 3.49 -7.19 -8.83
N ARG A 205 3.28 -7.50 -10.12
CA ARG A 205 4.35 -7.76 -11.09
C ARG A 205 4.82 -6.50 -11.81
N TYR A 206 3.92 -5.59 -12.17
CA TYR A 206 4.21 -4.48 -13.07
C TYR A 206 4.07 -3.10 -12.42
N VAL A 207 3.23 -2.94 -11.41
CA VAL A 207 2.92 -1.62 -10.81
C VAL A 207 3.63 -1.43 -9.47
N CYS A 208 3.65 -2.47 -8.63
CA CYS A 208 4.31 -2.40 -7.33
C CYS A 208 5.83 -2.32 -7.50
N ALA A 209 6.42 -1.16 -7.17
CA ALA A 209 7.86 -0.93 -7.27
C ALA A 209 8.67 -2.03 -6.54
N ALA A 210 8.30 -2.36 -5.30
CA ALA A 210 8.97 -3.42 -4.54
C ALA A 210 8.86 -4.80 -5.21
N GLY A 211 7.70 -5.12 -5.81
CA GLY A 211 7.50 -6.38 -6.54
C GLY A 211 8.33 -6.46 -7.82
N LEU A 212 8.40 -5.35 -8.57
CA LEU A 212 9.21 -5.22 -9.78
C LEU A 212 10.71 -5.37 -9.47
N PHE A 213 11.22 -4.58 -8.51
CA PHE A 213 12.63 -4.64 -8.10
C PHE A 213 13.03 -6.03 -7.60
N GLN A 214 12.18 -6.67 -6.79
CA GLN A 214 12.42 -8.04 -6.32
C GLN A 214 12.36 -9.11 -7.42
N SER A 215 11.68 -8.83 -8.54
CA SER A 215 11.64 -9.74 -9.69
C SER A 215 12.82 -9.59 -10.64
N ILE A 216 13.46 -8.43 -10.65
CA ILE A 216 14.65 -8.14 -11.47
C ILE A 216 15.93 -8.54 -10.72
N ALA A 217 15.95 -8.40 -9.39
CA ALA A 217 17.10 -8.70 -8.55
C ALA A 217 17.31 -10.21 -8.28
N TRP A 218 16.50 -11.09 -8.87
CA TRP A 218 16.58 -12.55 -8.72
C TRP A 218 16.72 -13.19 -10.09
#